data_AF-A0A0F8Y2M0-F1
#
_entry.id   AF-A0A0F8Y2M0-F1
#
_cell.length_a   1.000
_cell.length_b   1.000
_cell.length_c   1.000
_cell.angle_alpha   90.00
_cell.angle_beta   90.00
_cell.angle_gamma   90.00
#
_symmetry.space_group_name_H-M   'P 1'
#
loop_
_entity.id
_entity.type
_entity.pdbx_description
1 polymer ?
#
loop_
_entity_poly.entity_id
_entity_poly.type
_entity_poly.pdbx_seq_one_letter_code
_entity_poly.pdbx_strand_id
1 'polypeptide(L)'
;IDGMDSEDVLQELRIVLMLAQKKYDPTLGYAFSTYLWRACLNRVGKLLYQTREVKRRVPVRLIFPLCEGEHGGEDRKGYCSTCLGLPSYHDDMEIMELLSDAPQEVLMVAGLVLRGEDTRRSWELRGMTPEQIKTGVAGLKDLLKGVRNDEEN
;
A
#
# COMPACT_ATOMS: atom_id res chain seq x y z
N ILE A 1 -3.45 8.74 17.09
CA ILE A 1 -3.42 7.28 16.85
C ILE A 1 -3.93 7.14 15.44
N ASP A 2 -3.13 6.58 14.53
CA ASP A 2 -3.47 6.60 13.10
C ASP A 2 -4.83 5.96 12.87
N GLY A 3 -5.73 6.69 12.20
CA GLY A 3 -7.09 6.23 11.89
C GLY A 3 -8.10 6.24 13.05
N MET A 4 -7.78 6.84 14.20
CA MET A 4 -8.78 7.11 15.26
C MET A 4 -9.10 8.61 15.34
N ASP A 5 -10.39 8.92 15.42
CA ASP A 5 -10.86 10.28 15.64
C ASP A 5 -10.56 10.73 17.07
N SER A 6 -10.44 12.06 17.25
CA SER A 6 -10.15 12.64 18.55
C SER A 6 -11.20 12.32 19.61
N GLU A 7 -12.47 12.18 19.20
CA GLU A 7 -13.57 11.79 20.10
C GLU A 7 -13.41 10.36 20.61
N ASP A 8 -13.00 9.43 19.75
CA ASP A 8 -12.76 8.03 20.14
C ASP A 8 -11.63 7.94 21.16
N VAL A 9 -10.55 8.70 20.94
CA VAL A 9 -9.44 8.78 21.90
C VAL A 9 -9.91 9.31 23.24
N LEU A 10 -10.77 10.35 23.25
CA LEU A 10 -11.31 10.90 24.48
C LEU A 10 -12.26 9.92 25.20
N GLN A 11 -13.10 9.20 24.47
CA GLN A 11 -13.95 8.16 25.05
C GLN A 11 -13.11 7.06 25.70
N GLU A 12 -12.07 6.60 25.03
CA GLU A 12 -11.13 5.61 25.56
C GLU A 12 -10.45 6.08 26.84
N LEU A 13 -10.00 7.33 26.90
CA LEU A 13 -9.40 7.90 28.11
C LEU A 13 -10.43 8.06 29.25
N ARG A 14 -11.69 8.36 28.95
CA ARG A 14 -12.77 8.38 29.95
C ARG A 14 -13.02 6.99 30.54
N ILE A 15 -13.00 5.95 29.70
CA ILE A 15 -13.11 4.55 30.16
C ILE A 15 -11.94 4.21 31.09
N VAL A 16 -10.72 4.58 30.70
CA VAL A 16 -9.52 4.38 31.54
C VAL A 16 -9.66 5.09 32.89
N LEU A 17 -10.13 6.34 32.90
CA LEU A 17 -10.35 7.10 34.14
C LEU A 17 -11.34 6.39 35.07
N MET A 18 -12.50 5.97 34.56
CA MET A 18 -13.50 5.25 35.37
C MET A 18 -12.94 3.94 35.95
N LEU A 19 -12.21 3.18 35.14
CA LEU A 19 -11.58 1.94 35.59
C LEU A 19 -10.48 2.20 36.62
N ALA A 20 -9.71 3.27 36.43
CA ALA A 20 -8.66 3.65 37.35
C ALA A 20 -9.22 4.06 38.71
N GLN A 21 -10.30 4.86 38.73
CA GLN A 21 -10.99 5.22 39.98
C GLN A 21 -11.48 3.98 40.74
N LYS A 22 -12.00 2.96 40.03
CA LYS A 22 -12.50 1.74 40.65
C LYS A 22 -11.40 0.83 41.20
N LYS A 23 -10.23 0.80 40.56
CA LYS A 23 -9.14 -0.14 40.85
C LYS A 23 -8.00 0.47 41.66
N TYR A 24 -7.97 1.78 41.81
CA TYR A 24 -6.94 2.45 42.58
C TYR A 24 -7.04 2.06 44.06
N ASP A 25 -5.90 1.68 44.61
CA ASP A 25 -5.74 1.38 46.01
C ASP A 25 -4.79 2.41 46.64
N PRO A 26 -5.28 3.29 47.54
CA PRO A 26 -4.46 4.29 48.20
C PRO A 26 -3.42 3.69 49.16
N THR A 27 -3.57 2.44 49.59
CA THR A 27 -2.64 1.79 50.52
C THR A 27 -1.28 1.46 49.89
N LEU A 28 -1.20 1.44 48.56
CA LEU A 28 0.03 1.16 47.81
C LEU A 28 1.02 2.34 47.76
N GLY A 29 0.69 3.48 48.37
CA GLY A 29 1.64 4.56 48.64
C GLY A 29 1.98 5.47 47.46
N TYR A 30 1.33 5.32 46.30
CA TYR A 30 1.47 6.23 45.16
C TYR A 30 0.21 7.08 44.95
N ALA A 31 0.37 8.31 44.46
CA ALA A 31 -0.73 9.20 44.16
C ALA A 31 -1.61 8.67 43.02
N PHE A 32 -2.92 8.93 43.08
CA PHE A 32 -3.87 8.55 42.03
C PHE A 32 -3.47 9.08 40.64
N SER A 33 -2.95 10.31 40.57
CA SER A 33 -2.47 10.92 39.32
C SER A 33 -1.39 10.09 38.64
N THR A 34 -0.42 9.57 39.40
CA THR A 34 0.64 8.70 38.90
C THR A 34 0.08 7.37 38.37
N TYR A 35 -0.87 6.79 39.09
CA TYR A 35 -1.55 5.57 38.66
C TYR A 35 -2.35 5.77 37.37
N LEU A 36 -3.13 6.84 37.32
CA LEU A 36 -3.95 7.22 36.17
C LEU A 36 -3.06 7.47 34.95
N TRP A 37 -1.98 8.23 35.10
CA TRP A 37 -1.02 8.48 34.02
C TRP A 37 -0.47 7.17 33.43
N ARG A 38 -0.08 6.24 34.30
CA ARG A 38 0.42 4.93 33.88
C ARG A 38 -0.66 4.09 33.17
N ALA A 39 -1.90 4.14 33.65
CA ALA A 39 -3.04 3.47 33.03
C ALA A 39 -3.33 4.04 31.62
N CYS A 40 -3.31 5.37 31.47
CA CYS A 40 -3.48 6.04 30.18
C CYS A 40 -2.37 5.66 29.19
N LEU A 41 -1.10 5.71 29.61
CA LEU A 41 0.03 5.30 28.78
C LEU A 41 -0.09 3.84 28.31
N ASN A 42 -0.47 2.93 29.20
CA ASN A 42 -0.68 1.53 28.85
C ASN A 42 -1.82 1.36 27.84
N ARG A 43 -2.89 2.16 27.93
CA ARG A 43 -4.00 2.10 26.96
C ARG A 43 -3.58 2.65 25.60
N VAL A 44 -2.97 3.83 25.57
CA VAL A 44 -2.48 4.45 24.32
C VAL A 44 -1.44 3.54 23.64
N GLY A 45 -0.52 2.96 24.40
CA GLY A 45 0.45 2.00 23.88
C GLY A 45 -0.20 0.78 23.23
N LYS A 46 -1.26 0.22 23.85
CA LYS A 46 -2.04 -0.88 23.25
C LYS A 46 -2.75 -0.45 21.96
N LEU A 47 -3.37 0.72 21.94
CA LEU A 47 -4.07 1.22 20.75
C LEU A 47 -3.10 1.46 19.58
N LEU A 48 -1.91 2.01 19.85
CA LEU A 48 -0.85 2.18 18.86
C LEU A 48 -0.30 0.83 18.35
N TYR A 49 -0.19 -0.16 19.21
CA TYR A 49 0.24 -1.51 18.81
C TYR A 49 -0.82 -2.20 17.94
N GLN A 50 -2.09 -2.14 18.34
CA GLN A 50 -3.20 -2.73 17.58
C GLN A 50 -3.37 -2.08 16.20
N THR A 51 -3.23 -0.76 16.09
CA THR A 51 -3.29 -0.08 14.78
C THR A 51 -2.13 -0.47 13.87
N ARG A 52 -0.93 -0.71 14.40
CA ARG A 52 0.21 -1.22 13.62
C ARG A 52 0.00 -2.65 13.09
N GLU A 53 -0.68 -3.51 13.85
CA GLU A 53 -1.03 -4.86 13.39
C GLU A 53 -2.18 -4.87 12.37
N VAL A 54 -3.03 -3.84 12.35
CA VAL A 54 -4.18 -3.71 11.43
C VAL A 54 -3.78 -3.14 10.06
N LYS A 55 -2.57 -3.45 9.56
CA LYS A 55 -2.17 -3.16 8.17
C LYS A 55 -2.97 -3.90 7.08
N ARG A 56 -4.01 -4.66 7.43
CA ARG A 56 -4.83 -5.43 6.47
C ARG A 56 -6.29 -5.51 6.89
N ARG A 57 -7.04 -4.43 6.67
CA ARG A 57 -8.51 -4.43 6.84
C ARG A 57 -9.30 -3.90 5.67
N VAL A 58 -8.66 -3.66 4.52
CA VAL A 58 -9.43 -3.76 3.28
C VAL A 58 -9.45 -5.25 2.96
N PRO A 59 -10.61 -5.94 3.05
CA PRO A 59 -10.73 -7.29 2.53
C PRO A 59 -10.17 -7.28 1.12
N VAL A 60 -9.32 -8.24 0.74
CA VAL A 60 -8.74 -8.27 -0.62
C VAL A 60 -9.83 -8.20 -1.70
N ARG A 61 -11.04 -8.69 -1.38
CA ARG A 61 -12.25 -8.57 -2.21
C ARG A 61 -12.81 -7.16 -2.41
N LEU A 62 -12.43 -6.19 -1.58
CA LEU A 62 -12.73 -4.76 -1.75
C LEU A 62 -11.51 -4.01 -2.31
N ILE A 63 -10.36 -4.69 -2.44
CA ILE A 63 -9.21 -4.30 -3.26
C ILE A 63 -9.26 -5.05 -4.60
N PHE A 64 -10.46 -5.45 -5.07
CA PHE A 64 -10.55 -5.94 -6.44
C PHE A 64 -10.39 -4.72 -7.36
N PRO A 65 -9.43 -4.73 -8.30
CA PRO A 65 -9.47 -3.81 -9.42
C PRO A 65 -10.76 -4.07 -10.20
N LEU A 66 -11.22 -3.07 -10.95
CA LEU A 66 -12.41 -3.07 -11.81
C LEU A 66 -12.35 -4.12 -12.96
N CYS A 67 -11.89 -5.34 -12.72
CA CYS A 67 -11.91 -6.43 -13.68
C CYS A 67 -12.97 -7.45 -13.27
N GLU A 68 -13.88 -7.76 -14.19
CA GLU A 68 -14.99 -8.70 -13.99
C GLU A 68 -14.53 -10.17 -14.10
N GLY A 69 -13.52 -10.56 -13.32
CA GLY A 69 -13.39 -11.97 -12.94
C GLY A 69 -12.98 -12.99 -14.03
N GLU A 70 -12.36 -12.61 -15.14
CA GLU A 70 -11.69 -13.56 -16.05
C GLU A 70 -10.35 -14.13 -15.52
N HIS A 71 -10.20 -14.21 -14.19
CA HIS A 71 -9.03 -14.77 -13.51
C HIS A 71 -9.36 -15.96 -12.61
N GLY A 72 -10.59 -16.48 -12.71
CA GLY A 72 -11.08 -17.63 -11.95
C GLY A 72 -10.81 -18.99 -12.59
N GLY A 73 -9.65 -19.18 -13.23
CA GLY A 73 -9.20 -20.47 -13.74
C GLY A 73 -7.83 -20.85 -13.18
N GLU A 74 -7.52 -22.15 -13.10
CA GLU A 74 -6.25 -22.68 -12.58
C GLU A 74 -5.00 -22.14 -13.33
N ASP A 75 -5.19 -21.56 -14.51
CA ASP A 75 -4.14 -20.87 -15.27
C ASP A 75 -4.05 -19.37 -14.92
N ARG A 76 -3.34 -19.07 -13.83
CA ARG A 76 -2.94 -17.70 -13.42
C ARG A 76 -1.96 -17.00 -14.39
N LYS A 77 -1.92 -17.39 -15.66
CA LYS A 77 -0.98 -16.89 -16.68
C LYS A 77 -1.62 -15.92 -17.68
N GLY A 78 -2.86 -15.49 -17.44
CA GLY A 78 -3.56 -14.54 -18.28
C GLY A 78 -3.13 -13.10 -18.02
N TYR A 79 -2.58 -12.45 -19.05
CA TYR A 79 -2.43 -11.01 -19.14
C TYR A 79 -3.80 -10.32 -19.11
N CYS A 80 -4.06 -9.44 -18.13
CA CYS A 80 -5.26 -8.60 -18.12
C CYS A 80 -4.89 -7.14 -18.11
N SER A 81 -5.21 -6.46 -19.20
CA SER A 81 -5.02 -5.03 -19.41
C SER A 81 -5.73 -4.18 -18.35
N THR A 82 -6.85 -4.64 -17.77
CA THR A 82 -7.59 -3.91 -16.72
C THR A 82 -6.93 -4.02 -15.34
N CYS A 83 -6.27 -5.13 -15.04
CA CYS A 83 -5.48 -5.33 -13.81
C CYS A 83 -4.09 -4.70 -13.89
N LEU A 84 -3.63 -4.38 -15.09
CA LEU A 84 -2.30 -3.83 -15.41
C LEU A 84 -2.36 -2.41 -15.94
N GLY A 85 -3.55 -1.81 -16.04
CA GLY A 85 -3.67 -0.37 -16.29
C GLY A 85 -2.71 0.33 -15.35
N LEU A 86 -1.83 1.18 -15.91
CA LEU A 86 -1.01 2.09 -15.13
C LEU A 86 -1.94 2.64 -14.04
N PRO A 87 -1.56 2.58 -12.75
CA PRO A 87 -2.38 3.21 -11.73
C PRO A 87 -2.71 4.59 -12.28
N SER A 88 -3.98 4.97 -12.27
CA SER A 88 -4.42 6.27 -12.76
C SER A 88 -3.80 7.33 -11.85
N TYR A 89 -2.50 7.56 -11.99
CA TYR A 89 -1.78 8.69 -11.50
C TYR A 89 -2.25 9.81 -12.41
N HIS A 90 -3.43 10.32 -12.09
CA HIS A 90 -3.97 11.52 -12.73
C HIS A 90 -3.05 12.74 -12.55
N ASP A 91 -1.97 12.59 -11.77
CA ASP A 91 -1.07 13.68 -11.37
C ASP A 91 0.28 13.68 -12.10
N ASP A 92 0.65 12.65 -12.88
CA ASP A 92 1.98 12.57 -13.52
C ASP A 92 1.86 12.43 -15.06
N MET A 93 1.44 13.52 -15.70
CA MET A 93 1.27 13.63 -17.16
C MET A 93 2.56 13.27 -17.92
N GLU A 94 3.74 13.55 -17.35
CA GLU A 94 5.05 13.26 -17.96
C GLU A 94 5.28 11.76 -18.16
N ILE A 95 4.85 10.92 -17.22
CA ILE A 95 4.99 9.46 -17.31
C ILE A 95 4.04 8.91 -18.38
N MET A 96 2.82 9.45 -18.44
CA MET A 96 1.82 9.05 -19.45
C MET A 96 2.27 9.43 -20.86
N GLU A 97 2.84 10.62 -21.02
CA GLU A 97 3.41 11.09 -22.29
C GLU A 97 4.60 10.21 -22.72
N LEU A 98 5.55 9.94 -21.80
CA LEU A 98 6.71 9.08 -22.06
C LEU A 98 6.32 7.66 -22.50
N LEU A 99 5.23 7.13 -21.96
CA LEU A 99 4.79 5.76 -22.20
C LEU A 99 3.75 5.65 -23.33
N SER A 100 3.23 6.76 -23.85
CA SER A 100 2.11 6.77 -24.80
C SER A 100 2.37 5.94 -26.07
N ASP A 101 3.59 6.01 -26.61
CA ASP A 101 4.02 5.29 -27.80
C ASP A 101 4.89 4.05 -27.49
N ALA A 102 4.97 3.64 -26.22
CA ALA A 102 5.82 2.54 -25.81
C ALA A 102 5.27 1.17 -26.28
N PRO A 103 6.15 0.23 -26.69
CA PRO A 103 5.75 -1.14 -26.99
C PRO A 103 5.05 -1.81 -25.80
N GLN A 104 4.17 -2.76 -26.09
CA GLN A 104 3.36 -3.44 -25.08
C GLN A 104 4.22 -4.06 -23.95
N GLU A 105 5.33 -4.69 -24.29
CA GLU A 105 6.25 -5.29 -23.31
C GLU A 105 6.86 -4.25 -22.38
N VAL A 106 7.10 -3.04 -22.88
CA VAL A 106 7.65 -1.91 -22.12
C VAL A 106 6.59 -1.36 -21.17
N LEU A 107 5.35 -1.19 -21.65
CA LEU A 107 4.20 -0.81 -20.82
C LEU A 107 3.96 -1.80 -19.68
N MET A 108 4.09 -3.10 -19.97
CA MET A 108 3.93 -4.17 -19.00
C MET A 108 4.96 -4.09 -17.86
N VAL A 109 6.24 -3.94 -18.21
CA VAL A 109 7.32 -3.80 -17.22
C VAL A 109 7.16 -2.50 -16.44
N ALA A 110 6.88 -1.38 -17.11
CA ALA A 110 6.67 -0.08 -16.46
C ALA A 110 5.51 -0.14 -15.45
N GLY A 111 4.36 -0.71 -15.83
CA GLY A 111 3.21 -0.88 -14.95
C GLY A 111 3.46 -1.83 -13.76
N LEU A 112 4.32 -2.83 -13.91
CA LEU A 112 4.73 -3.70 -12.80
C LEU A 112 5.68 -2.99 -11.84
N VAL A 113 6.67 -2.26 -12.37
CA VAL A 113 7.64 -1.49 -11.57
C VAL A 113 6.94 -0.38 -10.78
N LEU A 114 6.02 0.37 -11.40
CA LEU A 114 5.26 1.43 -10.72
C LEU A 114 4.37 0.91 -9.57
N ARG A 115 4.05 -0.39 -9.56
CA ARG A 115 3.33 -1.06 -8.46
C ARG A 115 4.26 -1.64 -7.38
N GLY A 116 5.57 -1.46 -7.52
CA GLY A 116 6.57 -2.02 -6.62
C GLY A 116 6.86 -3.50 -6.85
N GLU A 117 6.42 -4.08 -7.97
CA GLU A 117 6.85 -5.40 -8.41
C GLU A 117 8.09 -5.22 -9.30
N ASP A 118 9.29 -5.32 -8.72
CA ASP A 118 10.56 -5.01 -9.39
C ASP A 118 11.41 -6.25 -9.71
N THR A 119 10.92 -7.45 -9.37
CA THR A 119 11.66 -8.70 -9.59
C THR A 119 11.19 -9.44 -10.83
N ARG A 120 12.13 -10.09 -11.51
CA ARG A 120 11.82 -10.99 -12.64
C ARG A 120 10.82 -12.08 -12.26
N ARG A 121 10.95 -12.65 -11.06
CA ARG A 121 10.05 -13.69 -10.56
C ARG A 121 8.61 -13.21 -10.42
N SER A 122 8.40 -11.97 -9.95
CA SER A 122 7.05 -11.37 -9.90
C SER A 122 6.46 -11.20 -11.29
N TRP A 123 7.27 -10.81 -12.28
CA TRP A 123 6.78 -10.61 -13.65
C TRP A 123 6.43 -11.93 -14.35
N GLU A 124 7.23 -12.98 -14.15
CA GLU A 124 6.92 -14.33 -14.65
C GLU A 124 5.65 -14.91 -14.00
N LEU A 125 5.41 -14.64 -12.71
CA LEU A 125 4.16 -15.00 -12.02
C LEU A 125 2.94 -14.27 -12.59
N ARG A 126 3.14 -13.18 -13.32
CA ARG A 126 2.10 -12.41 -14.02
C ARG A 126 1.93 -12.82 -15.48
N GLY A 127 2.60 -13.90 -15.91
CA GLY A 127 2.46 -14.48 -17.24
C GLY A 127 3.41 -13.90 -18.29
N MET A 128 4.38 -13.05 -17.91
CA MET A 128 5.40 -12.59 -18.86
C MET A 128 6.39 -13.70 -19.18
N THR A 129 6.70 -13.88 -20.47
CA THR A 129 7.78 -14.78 -20.87
C THR A 129 9.14 -14.12 -20.62
N PRO A 130 10.22 -14.92 -20.48
CA PRO A 130 11.60 -14.42 -20.39
C PRO A 130 11.97 -13.43 -21.50
N GLU A 131 11.48 -13.66 -22.72
CA GLU A 131 11.71 -12.82 -23.90
C GLU A 131 10.99 -11.48 -23.76
N GLN A 132 9.73 -11.49 -23.36
CA GLN A 132 8.95 -10.27 -23.12
C GLN A 132 9.57 -9.42 -22.02
N ILE A 133 10.04 -10.05 -20.93
CA ILE A 133 10.75 -9.35 -19.85
C ILE A 133 12.02 -8.69 -20.39
N LYS A 134 12.81 -9.42 -21.18
CA LYS A 134 14.07 -8.91 -21.74
C LYS A 134 13.80 -7.71 -22.66
N THR A 135 12.83 -7.82 -23.56
CA THR A 135 12.43 -6.74 -24.48
C THR A 135 11.86 -5.54 -23.72
N GLY A 136 10.97 -5.77 -22.76
CA GLY A 136 10.36 -4.72 -21.94
C GLY A 136 11.38 -3.95 -21.10
N VAL A 137 12.32 -4.64 -20.45
CA VAL A 137 13.38 -3.99 -19.67
C VAL A 137 14.34 -3.21 -20.56
N ALA A 138 14.72 -3.74 -21.72
CA ALA A 138 15.58 -3.04 -22.66
C ALA A 138 14.91 -1.77 -23.19
N GLY A 139 13.67 -1.88 -23.69
CA GLY A 139 12.91 -0.74 -24.20
C GLY A 139 12.61 0.31 -23.13
N LEU A 140 12.27 -0.10 -21.90
CA LEU A 140 12.07 0.85 -20.79
C LEU A 140 13.35 1.59 -20.44
N LYS A 141 14.49 0.89 -20.44
CA LYS A 141 15.80 1.51 -20.19
C LYS A 141 16.16 2.51 -21.27
N ASP A 142 15.83 2.24 -22.53
CA ASP A 142 16.11 3.13 -23.64
C ASP A 142 15.19 4.37 -23.61
N LEU A 143 13.90 4.20 -23.30
CA LEU A 143 12.96 5.32 -23.06
C LEU A 143 13.43 6.24 -21.92
N LEU A 144 13.80 5.66 -20.77
CA LEU A 144 14.25 6.44 -19.60
C LEU A 144 15.60 7.14 -19.83
N LYS A 145 16.40 6.64 -20.76
CA LYS A 145 17.65 7.31 -21.17
C LYS A 145 17.44 8.39 -22.24
N GLY A 146 16.26 8.44 -22.85
CA GLY A 146 16.07 8.95 -24.21
C GLY A 146 14.97 10.00 -24.40
N VAL A 147 14.67 10.83 -23.39
CA VAL A 147 14.14 12.21 -23.59
C VAL A 147 15.30 13.23 -23.62
N ARG A 148 16.47 12.80 -24.10
CA ARG A 148 17.66 13.66 -24.35
C ARG A 148 18.25 13.47 -25.74
N ASN A 149 17.43 13.01 -26.69
CA ASN A 149 17.74 13.20 -28.10
C ASN A 149 16.69 14.18 -28.63
N ASP A 150 16.93 15.46 -28.33
CA ASP A 150 16.47 16.54 -29.19
C ASP A 150 16.90 16.18 -30.61
N GLU A 151 15.93 15.84 -31.46
CA GLU A 151 16.09 16.00 -32.90
C GLU A 151 16.17 17.50 -33.17
N GLU A 152 17.38 18.04 -33.05
CA GLU A 152 17.79 19.17 -33.89
C GLU A 152 17.72 18.70 -35.35
N ASN A 153 16.64 19.07 -36.04
CA ASN A 153 16.65 19.47 -37.45
C ASN A 153 15.39 20.26 -37.83
#